data_AF-A0A1B8EUX3-F1
#
_entry.id   AF-A0A1B8EUX3-F1
#
_cell.length_a   1.000
_cell.length_b   1.000
_cell.length_c   1.000
_cell.angle_alpha   90.00
_cell.angle_beta   90.00
_cell.angle_gamma   90.00
#
_symmetry.space_group_name_H-M   'P 1'
#
loop_
_entity.id
_entity.type
_entity.pdbx_description
1 polymer ?
#
loop_
_entity_poly.entity_id
_entity_poly.type
_entity_poly.pdbx_seq_one_letter_code
_entity_poly.pdbx_strand_id
1 'polypeptide(L)'
;MTNQGYSDDSCWSRGQAWAITGFAQSYNWTQNPSFLATARGCADYFLAHLPSSGVPPWDFSAPAASIELTDTSAGIIACYGILLLHTSLVALGQPSPYLNGALHILSGLCMTQLSPPAQFHTAPIVIPSVEHGTSNESGELEVEMGKGAETILEGSTINNYEFAPRQWADHGLVYADYYFLLVGNLLLDMGIGGRFAGQP
;
A
#
# COMPACT_ATOMS: atom_id res chain seq x y z
N MET A 1 11.47 -23.92 2.34
CA MET A 1 11.84 -23.16 3.54
C MET A 1 11.38 -21.73 3.42
N THR A 2 10.26 -21.41 4.07
CA THR A 2 9.82 -20.04 4.35
C THR A 2 10.19 -19.65 5.78
N ASN A 3 10.35 -18.36 6.05
CA ASN A 3 10.58 -17.83 7.40
C ASN A 3 9.47 -16.88 7.87
N GLN A 4 8.53 -16.54 6.98
CA GLN A 4 7.46 -15.57 7.25
C GLN A 4 6.09 -16.00 6.68
N GLY A 5 6.07 -16.98 5.76
CA GLY A 5 4.84 -17.60 5.26
C GLY A 5 4.31 -18.66 6.20
N TYR A 6 3.06 -19.07 5.97
CA TYR A 6 2.39 -20.11 6.76
C TYR A 6 3.11 -21.46 6.73
N SER A 7 3.57 -21.92 5.57
CA SER A 7 4.33 -23.15 5.42
C SER A 7 5.30 -23.08 4.24
N ASP A 8 6.20 -24.05 4.13
CA ASP A 8 7.17 -24.10 3.03
C ASP A 8 6.55 -24.15 1.63
N ASP A 9 5.32 -24.67 1.55
CA ASP A 9 4.53 -24.81 0.33
C ASP A 9 3.39 -23.78 0.24
N SER A 10 3.33 -22.83 1.18
CA SER A 10 2.32 -21.75 1.16
C SER A 10 2.77 -20.58 0.28
N CYS A 11 1.83 -19.69 -0.05
CA CYS A 11 2.13 -18.46 -0.76
C CYS A 11 1.99 -17.24 0.16
N TRP A 12 3.11 -16.88 0.79
CA TRP A 12 3.23 -15.64 1.55
C TRP A 12 3.00 -14.44 0.64
N SER A 13 1.95 -13.65 0.93
CA SER A 13 1.44 -12.65 -0.01
C SER A 13 2.42 -11.52 -0.28
N ARG A 14 3.18 -11.05 0.73
CA ARG A 14 4.23 -10.06 0.53
C ARG A 14 5.42 -10.59 -0.26
N GLY A 15 5.76 -11.87 -0.10
CA GLY A 15 6.78 -12.53 -0.95
C GLY A 15 6.38 -12.52 -2.42
N GLN A 16 5.11 -12.83 -2.68
CA GLN A 16 4.55 -12.76 -4.04
C GLN A 16 4.54 -11.32 -4.58
N ALA A 17 4.16 -10.34 -3.76
CA ALA A 17 4.19 -8.92 -4.12
C ALA A 17 5.61 -8.44 -4.49
N TRP A 18 6.63 -8.87 -3.73
CA TRP A 18 8.03 -8.60 -4.05
C TRP A 18 8.46 -9.21 -5.38
N ALA A 19 8.03 -10.44 -5.68
CA ALA A 19 8.33 -11.07 -6.96
C ALA A 19 7.73 -10.25 -8.12
N ILE A 20 6.45 -9.87 -8.04
CA ILE A 20 5.79 -9.05 -9.06
C ILE A 20 6.57 -7.75 -9.30
N THR A 21 6.78 -6.97 -8.24
CA THR A 21 7.42 -5.65 -8.34
C THR A 21 8.87 -5.76 -8.77
N GLY A 22 9.64 -6.68 -8.18
CA GLY A 22 11.05 -6.86 -8.48
C GLY A 22 11.30 -7.29 -9.93
N PHE A 23 10.50 -8.24 -10.45
CA PHE A 23 10.61 -8.66 -11.85
C PHE A 23 10.11 -7.58 -12.82
N ALA A 24 9.03 -6.87 -12.52
CA ALA A 24 8.56 -5.76 -13.36
C ALA A 24 9.60 -4.62 -13.44
N GLN A 25 10.20 -4.24 -12.31
CA GLN A 25 11.29 -3.25 -12.27
C GLN A 25 12.53 -3.72 -13.04
N SER A 26 12.93 -4.99 -12.84
CA SER A 26 14.08 -5.57 -13.54
C SER A 26 13.86 -5.59 -15.05
N TYR A 27 12.64 -5.89 -15.51
CA TYR A 27 12.29 -5.76 -16.93
C TYR A 27 12.43 -4.31 -17.40
N ASN A 28 11.91 -3.33 -16.67
CA ASN A 28 12.00 -1.93 -17.08
C ASN A 28 13.45 -1.45 -17.23
N TRP A 29 14.39 -1.95 -16.44
CA TRP A 29 15.81 -1.61 -16.58
C TRP A 29 16.54 -2.39 -17.66
N THR A 30 16.28 -3.68 -17.79
CA THR A 30 17.09 -4.58 -18.63
C THR A 30 16.46 -4.89 -19.97
N GLN A 31 15.15 -4.67 -20.11
CA GLN A 31 14.31 -5.08 -21.23
C GLN A 31 14.39 -6.60 -21.51
N ASN A 32 14.79 -7.42 -20.53
CA ASN A 32 14.86 -8.87 -20.69
C ASN A 32 13.46 -9.50 -20.55
N PRO A 33 12.89 -10.08 -21.62
CA PRO A 33 11.52 -10.57 -21.62
C PRO A 33 11.23 -11.70 -20.62
N SER A 34 12.27 -12.40 -20.13
CA SER A 34 12.08 -13.39 -19.05
C SER A 34 11.54 -12.76 -17.77
N PHE A 35 12.00 -11.56 -17.41
CA PHE A 35 11.50 -10.84 -16.23
C PHE A 35 10.05 -10.39 -16.42
N LEU A 36 9.69 -9.92 -17.62
CA LEU A 36 8.30 -9.57 -17.92
C LEU A 36 7.38 -10.79 -17.79
N ALA A 37 7.80 -11.93 -18.34
CA ALA A 37 7.05 -13.17 -18.26
C ALA A 37 6.87 -13.66 -16.82
N THR A 38 7.90 -13.56 -15.99
CA THR A 38 7.82 -13.93 -14.57
C THR A 38 6.92 -12.97 -13.79
N ALA A 39 7.09 -11.65 -13.97
CA ALA A 39 6.22 -10.66 -13.33
C ALA A 39 4.74 -10.90 -13.67
N ARG A 40 4.46 -11.22 -14.95
CA ARG A 40 3.13 -11.56 -15.42
C ARG A 40 2.56 -12.78 -14.72
N GLY A 41 3.29 -13.89 -14.70
CA GLY A 41 2.83 -15.12 -14.02
C GLY A 41 2.61 -14.91 -12.52
N CYS A 42 3.46 -14.11 -11.86
CA CYS A 42 3.27 -13.76 -10.47
C CYS A 42 2.03 -12.91 -10.23
N ALA A 43 1.77 -11.93 -11.10
CA ALA A 43 0.61 -11.04 -11.03
C ALA A 43 -0.70 -11.81 -11.29
N ASP A 44 -0.70 -12.71 -12.27
CA ASP A 44 -1.86 -13.56 -12.58
C ASP A 44 -2.23 -14.43 -11.38
N TYR A 45 -1.23 -15.06 -10.73
CA TYR A 45 -1.47 -15.83 -9.51
C TYR A 45 -2.03 -14.95 -8.38
N PHE A 46 -1.42 -13.81 -8.12
CA PHE A 46 -1.85 -12.91 -7.03
C PHE A 46 -3.30 -12.44 -7.23
N LEU A 47 -3.64 -11.99 -8.44
CA LEU A 47 -4.99 -11.52 -8.76
C LEU A 47 -6.03 -12.66 -8.74
N ALA A 48 -5.66 -13.87 -9.14
CA ALA A 48 -6.56 -15.03 -9.08
C ALA A 48 -6.89 -15.48 -7.65
N HIS A 49 -6.01 -15.22 -6.68
CA HIS A 49 -6.20 -15.58 -5.28
C HIS A 49 -6.60 -14.38 -4.40
N LEU A 50 -6.73 -13.19 -4.98
CA LEU A 50 -7.12 -11.99 -4.25
C LEU A 50 -8.59 -12.08 -3.82
N PRO A 51 -8.92 -11.84 -2.54
CA PRO A 51 -10.30 -11.75 -2.08
C PRO A 51 -11.07 -10.62 -2.77
N SER A 52 -12.39 -10.74 -2.81
CA SER A 52 -13.27 -9.72 -3.42
C SER A 52 -13.21 -8.35 -2.74
N SER A 53 -12.66 -8.28 -1.51
CA SER A 53 -12.39 -7.02 -0.82
C SER A 53 -11.28 -6.20 -1.47
N GLY A 54 -10.45 -6.80 -2.32
CA GLY A 54 -9.25 -6.18 -2.87
C GLY A 54 -8.05 -6.14 -1.91
N VAL A 55 -8.20 -6.68 -0.69
CA VAL A 55 -7.15 -6.71 0.34
C VAL A 55 -6.61 -8.14 0.46
N PRO A 56 -5.32 -8.39 0.22
CA PRO A 56 -4.78 -9.73 0.31
C PRO A 56 -4.68 -10.18 1.77
N PRO A 57 -4.85 -11.48 2.06
CA PRO A 57 -4.45 -12.04 3.34
C PRO A 57 -2.93 -11.97 3.50
N TRP A 58 -2.42 -12.18 4.70
CA TRP A 58 -0.97 -12.29 4.94
C TRP A 58 -0.33 -13.50 4.23
N ASP A 59 -1.10 -14.54 3.94
CA ASP A 59 -0.70 -15.71 3.16
C ASP A 59 -1.93 -16.29 2.44
N PHE A 60 -1.82 -16.54 1.14
CA PHE A 60 -2.94 -17.01 0.31
C PHE A 60 -3.33 -18.47 0.58
N SER A 61 -2.46 -19.25 1.22
CA SER A 61 -2.68 -20.66 1.54
C SER A 61 -2.90 -20.91 3.03
N ALA A 62 -2.95 -19.85 3.85
CA ALA A 62 -3.29 -19.97 5.25
C ALA A 62 -4.71 -20.53 5.44
N PRO A 63 -4.97 -21.30 6.52
CA PRO A 63 -6.31 -21.78 6.84
C PRO A 63 -7.29 -20.62 6.98
N ALA A 64 -8.58 -20.86 6.68
CA ALA A 64 -9.62 -19.84 6.74
C ALA A 64 -9.68 -19.10 8.09
N ALA A 65 -9.37 -19.78 9.20
CA ALA A 65 -9.30 -19.19 10.54
C ALA A 65 -8.17 -18.16 10.73
N SER A 66 -7.17 -18.14 9.85
CA SER A 66 -6.03 -17.21 9.86
C SER A 66 -6.04 -16.24 8.66
N ILE A 67 -7.00 -16.38 7.75
CA ILE A 67 -7.16 -15.51 6.57
C ILE A 67 -7.71 -14.13 6.94
N GLU A 68 -8.30 -14.01 8.15
CA GLU A 68 -8.77 -12.73 8.70
C GLU A 68 -7.64 -11.71 8.86
N LEU A 69 -6.39 -12.18 9.00
CA LEU A 69 -5.22 -11.31 9.03
C LEU A 69 -4.85 -10.89 7.62
N THR A 70 -4.97 -9.61 7.34
CA THR A 70 -4.61 -9.02 6.05
C THR A 70 -3.14 -8.64 6.01
N ASP A 71 -2.66 -8.37 4.80
CA ASP A 71 -1.40 -7.66 4.64
C ASP A 71 -1.53 -6.53 3.60
N THR A 72 -1.94 -5.37 4.09
CA THR A 72 -2.04 -4.14 3.31
C THR A 72 -0.73 -3.82 2.57
N SER A 73 0.41 -4.08 3.20
CA SER A 73 1.72 -3.86 2.58
C SER A 73 1.91 -4.73 1.33
N ALA A 74 1.55 -6.02 1.38
CA ALA A 74 1.55 -6.89 0.20
C ALA A 74 0.64 -6.34 -0.91
N GLY A 75 -0.55 -5.87 -0.54
CA GLY A 75 -1.52 -5.30 -1.48
C GLY A 75 -0.94 -4.11 -2.23
N ILE A 76 -0.41 -3.12 -1.51
CA ILE A 76 0.06 -1.88 -2.15
C ILE A 76 1.37 -2.09 -2.93
N ILE A 77 2.26 -2.98 -2.47
CA ILE A 77 3.46 -3.38 -3.22
C ILE A 77 3.04 -4.07 -4.53
N ALA A 78 2.10 -5.02 -4.48
CA ALA A 78 1.62 -5.72 -5.66
C ALA A 78 0.92 -4.76 -6.62
N CYS A 79 0.09 -3.84 -6.12
CA CYS A 79 -0.55 -2.79 -6.92
C CYS A 79 0.50 -2.00 -7.74
N TYR A 80 1.57 -1.55 -7.09
CA TYR A 80 2.67 -0.86 -7.78
C TYR A 80 3.32 -1.71 -8.87
N GLY A 81 3.69 -2.96 -8.57
CA GLY A 81 4.28 -3.88 -9.54
C GLY A 81 3.37 -4.21 -10.73
N ILE A 82 2.06 -4.34 -10.48
CA ILE A 82 1.03 -4.58 -11.50
C ILE A 82 0.85 -3.34 -12.39
N LEU A 83 0.94 -2.13 -11.84
CA LEU A 83 0.94 -0.90 -12.64
C LEU A 83 2.20 -0.79 -13.52
N LEU A 84 3.38 -1.14 -12.99
CA LEU A 84 4.60 -1.22 -13.80
C LEU A 84 4.45 -2.24 -14.93
N LEU A 85 3.90 -3.42 -14.64
CA LEU A 85 3.60 -4.43 -15.66
C LEU A 85 2.63 -3.88 -16.71
N HIS A 86 1.61 -3.14 -16.29
CA HIS A 86 0.65 -2.52 -17.20
C HIS A 86 1.33 -1.53 -18.13
N THR A 87 2.15 -0.61 -17.61
CA THR A 87 2.84 0.39 -18.42
C THR A 87 3.84 -0.26 -19.38
N SER A 88 4.57 -1.30 -18.95
CA SER A 88 5.46 -2.08 -19.82
C SER A 88 4.71 -2.70 -21.00
N LEU A 89 3.55 -3.32 -20.76
CA LEU A 89 2.75 -3.96 -21.82
C LEU A 89 2.16 -2.93 -22.79
N VAL A 90 1.66 -1.81 -22.29
CA VAL A 90 1.16 -0.71 -23.13
C VAL A 90 2.27 -0.13 -24.00
N ALA A 91 3.48 0.06 -23.45
CA ALA A 91 4.64 0.54 -24.21
C ALA A 91 5.04 -0.40 -25.36
N LEU A 92 4.80 -1.72 -25.19
CA LEU A 92 4.98 -2.72 -26.24
C LEU A 92 3.82 -2.80 -27.24
N GLY A 93 2.76 -2.00 -27.07
CA GLY A 93 1.54 -2.08 -27.88
C GLY A 93 0.69 -3.32 -27.61
N GLN A 94 0.86 -3.96 -26.45
CA GLN A 94 0.13 -5.17 -26.06
C GLN A 94 -1.11 -4.83 -25.22
N PRO A 95 -2.18 -5.65 -25.29
CA PRO A 95 -3.32 -5.51 -24.38
C PRO A 95 -2.88 -5.77 -22.94
N SER A 96 -3.45 -5.00 -22.00
CA SER A 96 -3.07 -5.09 -20.58
C SER A 96 -4.30 -5.12 -19.67
N PRO A 97 -4.71 -6.30 -19.16
CA PRO A 97 -5.85 -6.42 -18.23
C PRO A 97 -5.51 -5.94 -16.80
N TYR A 98 -4.23 -5.64 -16.55
CA TYR A 98 -3.67 -5.42 -15.22
C TYR A 98 -4.11 -4.13 -14.54
N LEU A 99 -4.50 -3.10 -15.31
CA LEU A 99 -4.94 -1.83 -14.74
C LEU A 99 -6.16 -2.01 -13.83
N ASN A 100 -7.16 -2.78 -14.26
CA ASN A 100 -8.36 -3.01 -13.46
C ASN A 100 -8.04 -3.76 -12.16
N GLY A 101 -7.13 -4.74 -12.22
CA GLY A 101 -6.66 -5.46 -11.02
C GLY A 101 -5.94 -4.54 -10.04
N ALA A 102 -5.04 -3.69 -10.52
CA ALA A 102 -4.34 -2.71 -9.69
C ALA A 102 -5.30 -1.71 -9.03
N LEU A 103 -6.26 -1.18 -9.79
CA LEU A 103 -7.26 -0.25 -9.26
C LEU A 103 -8.22 -0.92 -8.28
N HIS A 104 -8.57 -2.19 -8.48
CA HIS A 104 -9.37 -2.96 -7.53
C HIS A 104 -8.66 -3.12 -6.18
N ILE A 105 -7.37 -3.46 -6.20
CA ILE A 105 -6.54 -3.53 -4.99
C ILE A 105 -6.52 -2.17 -4.29
N LEU A 106 -6.14 -1.11 -5.02
CA LEU A 106 -6.04 0.23 -4.44
C LEU A 106 -7.36 0.71 -3.83
N SER A 107 -8.48 0.48 -4.52
CA SER A 107 -9.82 0.80 -4.01
C SER A 107 -10.12 0.06 -2.70
N GLY A 108 -9.83 -1.24 -2.64
CA GLY A 108 -10.03 -2.05 -1.43
C GLY A 108 -9.22 -1.53 -0.23
N LEU A 109 -7.95 -1.20 -0.48
CA LEU A 109 -7.06 -0.65 0.55
C LEU A 109 -7.53 0.73 1.03
N CYS A 110 -7.82 1.66 0.12
CA CYS A 110 -8.29 2.99 0.49
C CYS A 110 -9.62 2.96 1.26
N MET A 111 -10.50 2.02 0.96
CA MET A 111 -11.80 1.93 1.64
C MET A 111 -11.73 1.35 3.05
N THR A 112 -10.71 0.54 3.36
CA THR A 112 -10.71 -0.28 4.58
C THR A 112 -9.47 -0.14 5.45
N GLN A 113 -8.36 0.37 4.91
CA GLN A 113 -7.04 0.31 5.55
C GLN A 113 -6.40 1.69 5.76
N LEU A 114 -7.11 2.80 5.49
CA LEU A 114 -6.59 4.15 5.77
C LEU A 114 -6.65 4.44 7.27
N SER A 115 -5.57 5.01 7.80
CA SER A 115 -5.58 5.58 9.15
C SER A 115 -6.60 6.74 9.25
N PRO A 116 -7.16 6.99 10.45
CA PRO A 116 -8.01 8.14 10.69
C PRO A 116 -7.33 9.47 10.31
N PRO A 117 -8.10 10.47 9.84
CA PRO A 117 -7.53 11.75 9.45
C PRO A 117 -6.93 12.47 10.66
N ALA A 118 -5.70 12.99 10.49
CA ALA A 118 -5.10 13.89 11.46
C ALA A 118 -5.86 15.23 11.50
N GLN A 119 -5.93 15.82 12.69
CA GLN A 119 -6.53 17.13 12.92
C GLN A 119 -5.44 18.14 13.24
N PHE A 120 -5.52 19.29 12.58
CA PHE A 120 -4.66 20.43 12.91
C PHE A 120 -5.37 21.30 13.94
N HIS A 121 -4.72 21.57 15.06
CA HIS A 121 -5.25 22.49 16.06
C HIS A 121 -4.22 23.54 16.44
N THR A 122 -4.71 24.73 16.75
CA THR A 122 -3.92 25.83 17.30
C THR A 122 -4.52 26.18 18.65
N ALA A 123 -3.78 26.00 19.74
CA ALA A 123 -4.22 26.46 21.04
C ALA A 123 -4.05 27.98 21.13
N PRO A 124 -5.05 28.76 21.57
CA PRO A 124 -4.86 30.19 21.79
C PRO A 124 -3.85 30.41 22.92
N ILE A 125 -2.83 31.22 22.65
CA ILE A 125 -1.85 31.64 23.65
C ILE A 125 -2.15 33.08 24.10
N VAL A 126 -2.04 33.31 25.40
CA VAL A 126 -2.18 34.64 25.98
C VAL A 126 -0.78 35.21 26.17
N ILE A 127 -0.45 36.25 25.41
CA ILE A 127 0.85 36.91 25.47
C ILE A 127 0.69 38.26 26.19
N PRO A 128 1.55 38.61 27.15
CA PRO A 128 1.54 39.94 27.74
C PRO A 128 1.85 41.01 26.66
N SER A 129 0.96 41.99 26.49
CA SER A 129 1.15 43.11 25.56
C SER A 129 1.38 44.40 26.33
N VAL A 130 2.39 45.17 25.92
CA VAL A 130 2.71 46.49 26.48
C VAL A 130 1.61 47.52 26.26
N GLU A 131 0.75 47.32 25.27
CA GLU A 131 -0.29 48.28 24.89
C GLU A 131 -1.65 47.96 25.52
N HIS A 132 -1.96 46.66 25.73
CA HIS A 132 -3.30 46.19 26.11
C HIS A 132 -3.32 45.19 27.30
N GLY A 133 -2.19 44.99 27.99
CA GLY A 133 -2.07 44.05 29.11
C GLY A 133 -1.86 42.61 28.66
N THR A 134 -2.79 42.05 27.88
CA THR A 134 -2.67 40.72 27.26
C THR A 134 -3.29 40.69 25.87
N SER A 135 -2.61 40.09 24.90
CA SER A 135 -3.14 39.75 23.57
C SER A 135 -3.39 38.24 23.47
N ASN A 136 -4.49 37.86 22.82
CA ASN A 136 -4.74 36.48 22.43
C ASN A 136 -4.16 36.27 21.03
N GLU A 137 -3.14 35.44 20.92
CA GLU A 137 -2.56 35.05 19.64
C GLU A 137 -2.78 33.56 19.39
N SER A 138 -2.71 33.15 18.12
CA SER A 138 -2.70 31.73 17.79
C SER A 138 -1.37 31.13 18.21
N GLY A 139 -1.41 30.09 19.04
CA GLY A 139 -0.23 29.33 19.41
C GLY A 139 0.35 28.52 18.26
N GLU A 140 1.32 27.68 18.58
CA GLU A 140 1.96 26.79 17.62
C GLU A 140 0.93 25.85 16.96
N LEU A 141 1.13 25.58 15.68
CA LEU A 141 0.31 24.61 14.96
C LEU A 141 0.68 23.22 15.46
N GLU A 142 -0.24 22.59 16.16
CA GLU A 142 -0.10 21.22 16.65
C GLU A 142 -0.91 20.27 15.75
N VAL A 143 -0.48 19.01 15.72
CA VAL A 143 -1.14 17.95 14.95
C VAL A 143 -1.60 16.87 15.90
N GLU A 144 -2.90 16.65 15.97
CA GLU A 144 -3.50 15.51 16.66
C GLU A 144 -3.69 14.36 15.67
N MET A 145 -2.87 13.31 15.81
CA MET A 145 -2.91 12.12 14.95
C MET A 145 -4.10 11.18 15.26
N GLY A 146 -4.96 11.54 16.22
CA GLY A 146 -6.08 10.72 16.67
C GLY A 146 -5.63 9.45 17.42
N LYS A 147 -6.46 8.41 17.42
CA LYS A 147 -6.18 7.11 18.08
C LYS A 147 -5.57 6.05 17.16
N GLY A 148 -5.27 6.40 15.91
CA GLY A 148 -4.72 5.49 14.90
C GLY A 148 -3.20 5.42 14.91
N ALA A 149 -2.64 4.65 13.98
CA ALA A 149 -1.20 4.68 13.72
C ALA A 149 -0.79 6.02 13.07
N GLU A 150 0.49 6.40 13.18
CA GLU A 150 1.04 7.58 12.49
C GLU A 150 1.26 7.33 10.98
N THR A 151 1.08 6.10 10.53
CA THR A 151 1.19 5.69 9.13
C THR A 151 -0.03 6.10 8.31
N ILE A 152 0.06 6.05 6.99
CA ILE A 152 -1.08 6.28 6.09
C ILE A 152 -1.96 5.03 6.02
N LEU A 153 -1.33 3.85 5.95
CA LEU A 153 -2.00 2.56 5.83
C LEU A 153 -1.80 1.68 7.07
N GLU A 154 -2.88 1.04 7.53
CA GLU A 154 -2.92 0.06 8.62
C GLU A 154 -3.16 -1.37 8.10
N GLY A 155 -3.35 -2.34 8.99
CA GLY A 155 -3.71 -3.73 8.61
C GLY A 155 -2.62 -4.51 7.87
N SER A 156 -1.35 -4.14 8.03
CA SER A 156 -0.21 -4.90 7.49
C SER A 156 0.29 -5.96 8.48
N THR A 157 0.87 -7.04 7.95
CA THR A 157 1.36 -8.16 8.77
C THR A 157 2.86 -8.37 8.60
N ILE A 158 3.66 -8.09 9.62
CA ILE A 158 5.13 -8.22 9.59
C ILE A 158 5.55 -9.69 9.59
N ASN A 159 5.04 -10.48 10.54
CA ASN A 159 5.33 -11.90 10.62
C ASN A 159 4.22 -12.57 11.43
N ASN A 160 3.56 -13.57 10.84
CA ASN A 160 2.55 -14.38 11.51
C ASN A 160 2.89 -15.88 11.48
N TYR A 161 4.15 -16.21 11.18
CA TYR A 161 4.62 -17.59 11.22
C TYR A 161 4.50 -18.17 12.64
N GLU A 162 4.06 -19.44 12.75
CA GLU A 162 3.75 -20.09 14.03
C GLU A 162 4.95 -20.14 14.98
N PHE A 163 6.16 -20.30 14.44
CA PHE A 163 7.40 -20.36 15.24
C PHE A 163 8.16 -19.02 15.28
N ALA A 164 7.52 -17.91 14.89
CA ALA A 164 8.14 -16.59 14.98
C ALA A 164 8.40 -16.22 16.46
N PRO A 165 9.58 -15.63 16.80
CA PRO A 165 9.86 -15.16 18.16
C PRO A 165 8.82 -14.14 18.67
N ARG A 166 8.21 -13.40 17.74
CA ARG A 166 7.10 -12.49 17.97
C ARG A 166 6.23 -12.41 16.74
N GLN A 167 4.93 -12.64 16.91
CA GLN A 167 3.94 -12.40 15.86
C GLN A 167 3.55 -10.93 15.89
N TRP A 168 3.67 -10.27 14.74
CA TRP A 168 3.30 -8.88 14.54
C TRP A 168 2.40 -8.81 13.31
N ALA A 169 1.11 -8.66 13.58
CA ALA A 169 0.05 -8.47 12.60
C ALA A 169 -0.76 -7.23 12.98
N ASP A 170 -1.55 -6.71 12.03
CA ASP A 170 -2.41 -5.55 12.21
C ASP A 170 -1.65 -4.29 12.68
N HIS A 171 -0.65 -3.88 11.89
CA HIS A 171 0.16 -2.71 12.19
C HIS A 171 0.41 -1.84 10.94
N GLY A 172 0.71 -0.56 11.18
CA GLY A 172 1.21 0.35 10.17
C GLY A 172 2.64 0.00 9.74
N LEU A 173 2.95 0.13 8.44
CA LEU A 173 4.28 -0.17 7.93
C LEU A 173 4.80 0.93 6.99
N VAL A 174 5.98 1.46 7.30
CA VAL A 174 6.60 2.56 6.55
C VAL A 174 6.75 2.25 5.05
N TYR A 175 7.06 1.01 4.70
CA TYR A 175 7.15 0.63 3.29
C TYR A 175 5.78 0.52 2.61
N ALA A 176 4.70 0.24 3.35
CA ALA A 176 3.35 0.32 2.78
C ALA A 176 3.03 1.76 2.36
N ASP A 177 3.32 2.73 3.22
CA ASP A 177 3.13 4.16 2.93
C ASP A 177 4.01 4.64 1.76
N TYR A 178 5.26 4.18 1.72
CA TYR A 178 6.16 4.48 0.61
C TYR A 178 5.57 4.02 -0.74
N TYR A 179 5.13 2.77 -0.83
CA TYR A 179 4.53 2.25 -2.06
C TYR A 179 3.17 2.88 -2.36
N PHE A 180 2.41 3.28 -1.33
CA PHE A 180 1.17 4.03 -1.51
C PHE A 180 1.41 5.35 -2.26
N LEU A 181 2.42 6.12 -1.84
CA LEU A 181 2.79 7.36 -2.52
C LEU A 181 3.31 7.10 -3.94
N LEU A 182 4.09 6.04 -4.16
CA LEU A 182 4.55 5.66 -5.49
C LEU A 182 3.39 5.29 -6.43
N VAL A 183 2.41 4.54 -5.94
CA VAL A 183 1.20 4.19 -6.71
C VAL A 183 0.43 5.46 -7.09
N GLY A 184 0.22 6.36 -6.13
CA GLY A 184 -0.44 7.64 -6.38
C GLY A 184 0.26 8.45 -7.48
N ASN A 185 1.58 8.61 -7.37
CA ASN A 185 2.38 9.32 -8.37
C ASN A 185 2.29 8.65 -9.75
N LEU A 186 2.43 7.32 -9.81
CA LEU A 186 2.37 6.58 -11.06
C LEU A 186 1.01 6.70 -11.75
N LEU A 187 -0.09 6.68 -10.98
CA LEU A 187 -1.43 6.90 -11.52
C LEU A 187 -1.58 8.32 -12.07
N LEU A 188 -1.07 9.33 -11.38
CA LEU A 188 -1.06 10.72 -11.86
C LEU A 188 -0.26 10.87 -13.15
N ASP A 189 0.91 10.25 -13.25
CA ASP A 189 1.75 10.23 -14.46
C ASP A 189 1.03 9.53 -15.63
N MET A 190 0.19 8.53 -15.34
CA MET A 190 -0.68 7.87 -16.32
C MET A 190 -1.92 8.72 -16.69
N GLY A 191 -2.10 9.91 -16.10
CA GLY A 191 -3.26 10.76 -16.31
C GLY A 191 -4.53 10.30 -15.58
N ILE A 192 -4.40 9.38 -14.63
CA ILE A 192 -5.51 8.83 -13.84
C ILE A 192 -5.60 9.63 -12.53
N GLY A 193 -6.77 10.19 -12.24
CA GLY A 193 -7.03 10.93 -10.99
C GLY A 193 -6.71 12.43 -11.05
N GLY A 194 -6.11 12.97 -12.11
CA GLY A 194 -5.68 14.39 -12.17
C GLY A 194 -6.77 15.50 -12.06
N ARG A 195 -8.02 15.18 -11.70
CA ARG A 195 -9.11 16.16 -11.49
C ARG A 195 -9.36 16.46 -10.01
N PHE A 196 -8.32 16.74 -9.23
CA PHE A 196 -8.46 16.98 -7.78
C PHE A 196 -8.65 18.46 -7.38
N ALA A 197 -8.47 19.41 -8.29
CA ALA A 197 -8.77 20.81 -8.04
C ALA A 197 -9.54 21.39 -9.23
N GLY A 198 -10.74 21.92 -8.96
CA GLY A 198 -11.64 22.42 -9.99
C GLY A 198 -10.96 23.37 -10.97
N GLN A 199 -10.97 22.98 -12.23
CA GLN A 199 -11.08 23.92 -13.34
C GLN A 199 -12.27 23.46 -14.21
N PRO A 200 -13.04 24.42 -14.75
CA PRO A 200 -14.26 24.13 -15.52
C PRO A 200 -14.00 23.26 -16.76
#